data_AF-A0A0F6HBY2-F1
#
_entry.id   AF-A0A0F6HBY2-F1
#
_cell.length_a   1.000
_cell.length_b   1.000
_cell.length_c   1.000
_cell.angle_alpha   90.00
_cell.angle_beta   90.00
_cell.angle_gamma   90.00
#
_symmetry.space_group_name_H-M   'P 1'
#
loop_
_entity.id
_entity.type
_entity.pdbx_description
1 polymer ?
#
loop_
_entity_poly.entity_id
_entity_poly.type
_entity_poly.pdbx_seq_one_letter_code
_entity_poly.pdbx_strand_id
1 'polypeptide(L)'
;MLQNPNLEKTMIRNIFSTILILTCILTVSFCSSEEKKQPPRQEYQPNSDIRTFEVGMIKEGDKRIKAEAVLGTPSVELNTQDGAVLEWYLVSTDYQKNSYKTLAERPATVTEDTKFIKLTIDKKGVIKKMEYKL
;
A
#
# COMPACT_ATOMS: atom_id res chain seq x y z
N MET A 1 -8.70 61.12 -46.95
CA MET A 1 -8.96 59.74 -46.48
C MET A 1 -9.53 59.83 -45.06
N LEU A 2 -10.84 59.63 -44.90
CA LEU A 2 -11.50 59.68 -43.59
C LEU A 2 -11.49 58.27 -43.00
N GLN A 3 -10.57 58.02 -42.07
CA GLN A 3 -10.45 56.78 -41.32
C GLN A 3 -11.57 56.75 -40.27
N ASN A 4 -12.47 55.77 -40.37
CA ASN A 4 -13.69 55.69 -39.54
C ASN A 4 -13.34 55.12 -38.14
N PRO A 5 -13.37 55.92 -37.07
CA PRO A 5 -12.86 55.53 -35.76
C PRO A 5 -13.74 54.50 -35.02
N ASN A 6 -14.96 54.25 -35.51
CA ASN A 6 -15.85 53.25 -34.92
C ASN A 6 -15.52 51.80 -35.33
N LEU A 7 -14.83 51.62 -36.47
CA LEU A 7 -14.46 50.29 -36.96
C LEU A 7 -13.25 49.72 -36.19
N GLU A 8 -12.25 50.57 -35.92
CA GLU A 8 -11.06 50.20 -35.14
C GLU A 8 -11.40 49.82 -33.70
N LYS A 9 -12.31 50.56 -33.06
CA LYS A 9 -12.70 50.32 -31.66
C LYS A 9 -13.38 48.96 -31.46
N THR A 10 -14.17 48.52 -32.44
CA THR A 10 -14.89 47.24 -32.41
C THR A 10 -13.95 46.06 -32.71
N MET A 11 -13.01 46.25 -33.65
CA MET A 11 -12.03 45.23 -34.02
C MET A 11 -11.01 44.99 -32.89
N ILE A 12 -10.54 46.07 -32.24
CA ILE A 12 -9.62 46.00 -31.10
C ILE A 12 -10.26 45.29 -29.89
N ARG A 13 -11.54 45.55 -29.60
CA ARG A 13 -12.26 44.90 -28.47
C ARG A 13 -12.39 43.39 -28.65
N ASN A 14 -12.62 42.94 -29.89
CA ASN A 14 -12.70 41.51 -30.20
C ASN A 14 -11.34 40.81 -30.09
N ILE A 15 -10.26 41.48 -30.52
CA ILE A 15 -8.89 40.95 -30.43
C ILE A 15 -8.48 40.75 -28.96
N PHE A 16 -8.72 41.75 -28.10
CA PHE A 16 -8.43 41.63 -26.66
C PHE A 16 -9.27 40.53 -25.97
N SER A 17 -10.53 40.36 -26.38
CA SER A 17 -11.39 39.30 -25.85
C SER A 17 -10.91 37.91 -26.24
N THR A 18 -10.44 37.70 -27.48
CA THR A 18 -9.87 36.41 -27.90
C THR A 18 -8.53 36.10 -27.24
N ILE A 19 -7.69 37.11 -27.01
CA ILE A 19 -6.38 36.93 -26.34
C ILE A 19 -6.58 36.54 -24.86
N LEU A 20 -7.58 37.11 -24.19
CA LEU A 20 -7.89 36.80 -22.80
C LEU A 20 -8.43 35.37 -22.62
N ILE A 21 -9.23 34.87 -23.57
CA ILE A 21 -9.74 33.50 -23.54
C ILE A 21 -8.63 32.49 -23.84
N LEU A 22 -7.72 32.81 -24.77
CA LEU A 22 -6.59 31.95 -25.14
C LEU A 22 -5.55 31.83 -24.02
N THR A 23 -5.32 32.89 -23.24
CA THR A 23 -4.41 32.86 -22.09
C THR A 23 -4.95 32.06 -20.89
N CYS A 24 -6.28 32.00 -20.71
CA CYS A 24 -6.89 31.18 -19.66
C CYS A 24 -6.84 29.66 -19.94
N ILE A 25 -6.76 29.25 -21.21
CA ILE A 25 -6.70 27.81 -21.58
C ILE A 25 -5.26 27.26 -21.44
N LEU A 26 -4.25 28.11 -21.54
CA LEU A 26 -2.84 27.69 -21.48
C LEU A 26 -2.31 27.47 -20.05
N THR A 27 -3.01 27.91 -19.01
CA THR A 27 -2.54 27.78 -17.61
C THR A 27 -3.01 26.51 -16.91
N VAL A 28 -3.89 25.70 -17.52
CA VAL A 28 -4.42 24.44 -16.93
C VAL A 28 -3.59 23.18 -17.27
N SER A 29 -2.48 23.30 -18.00
CA SER A 29 -1.77 22.12 -18.56
C SER A 29 -0.41 21.77 -17.93
N PHE A 30 -0.05 22.30 -16.76
CA PHE A 30 1.16 21.85 -16.05
C PHE A 30 0.90 21.59 -14.56
N CYS A 31 0.01 20.63 -14.28
CA CYS A 31 0.06 19.84 -13.06
C CYS A 31 0.42 18.40 -13.44
N SER A 32 1.61 18.22 -14.04
CA SER A 32 2.22 16.89 -14.08
C SER A 32 2.99 16.74 -12.78
N SER A 33 2.33 16.19 -11.76
CA SER A 33 3.06 15.56 -10.66
C SER A 33 3.77 14.35 -11.28
N GLU A 34 5.03 14.53 -11.67
CA GLU A 34 5.97 13.42 -11.76
C GLU A 34 6.20 12.90 -10.35
N GLU A 35 5.20 12.19 -9.83
CA GLU A 35 5.43 11.28 -8.74
C GLU A 35 6.29 10.17 -9.35
N LYS A 36 7.61 10.34 -9.26
CA LYS A 36 8.55 9.24 -9.45
C LYS A 36 8.03 8.16 -8.51
N LYS A 37 7.35 7.16 -9.06
CA LYS A 37 6.99 5.92 -8.37
C LYS A 37 8.31 5.26 -7.99
N GLN A 38 8.89 5.75 -6.91
CA GLN A 38 9.76 4.94 -6.07
C GLN A 38 8.96 3.66 -5.88
N PRO A 39 9.54 2.47 -6.16
CA PRO A 39 8.83 1.23 -5.88
C PRO A 39 8.32 1.36 -4.45
N PRO A 40 7.02 1.08 -4.18
CA PRO A 40 6.41 1.34 -2.88
C PRO A 40 7.38 0.83 -1.83
N ARG A 41 7.91 1.73 -1.00
CA ARG A 41 8.87 1.33 0.04
C ARG A 41 8.16 0.24 0.82
N GLN A 42 8.72 -0.96 0.83
CA GLN A 42 8.21 -2.02 1.69
C GLN A 42 8.35 -1.53 3.13
N GLU A 43 7.23 -1.07 3.68
CA GLU A 43 7.18 -0.63 5.06
C GLU A 43 7.16 -1.88 5.94
N TYR A 44 8.03 -1.87 6.95
CA TYR A 44 8.10 -2.93 7.95
C TYR A 44 7.35 -2.47 9.18
N GLN A 45 6.71 -3.41 9.86
CA GLN A 45 6.15 -3.11 11.18
C GLN A 45 7.30 -2.79 12.15
N PRO A 46 7.14 -1.78 13.03
CA PRO A 46 8.17 -1.44 14.01
C PRO A 46 8.37 -2.61 14.99
N ASN A 47 9.63 -2.90 15.32
CA ASN A 47 10.01 -3.95 16.29
C ASN A 47 9.41 -5.34 15.99
N SER A 48 9.31 -5.70 14.70
CA SER A 48 8.69 -6.94 14.23
C SER A 48 9.69 -8.04 13.88
N ASP A 49 10.88 -8.03 14.51
CA ASP A 49 11.86 -9.08 14.31
C ASP A 49 11.33 -10.38 14.91
N ILE A 50 11.12 -11.37 14.04
CA ILE A 50 10.63 -12.70 14.40
C ILE A 50 11.66 -13.73 13.99
N ARG A 51 11.98 -14.63 14.91
CA ARG A 51 12.84 -15.78 14.73
C ARG A 51 12.00 -17.00 14.42
N THR A 52 12.58 -17.93 13.67
CA THR A 52 11.93 -19.23 13.38
C THR A 52 11.51 -19.97 14.66
N PHE A 53 12.24 -19.77 15.77
CA PHE A 53 11.90 -20.34 17.07
C PHE A 53 10.54 -19.84 17.62
N GLU A 54 10.28 -18.54 17.51
CA GLU A 54 9.02 -17.93 17.98
C GLU A 54 7.82 -18.45 17.18
N VAL A 55 8.00 -18.66 15.87
CA VAL A 55 6.97 -19.30 15.03
C VAL A 55 6.60 -20.70 15.55
N GLY A 56 7.57 -21.45 16.05
CA GLY A 56 7.34 -22.76 16.68
C GLY A 56 6.59 -22.73 18.02
N MET A 57 6.38 -21.55 18.61
CA MET A 57 5.59 -21.41 19.84
C MET A 57 4.09 -21.45 19.59
N ILE A 58 3.65 -21.29 18.33
CA ILE A 58 2.25 -21.29 17.93
C ILE A 58 1.92 -22.63 17.27
N LYS A 59 0.75 -23.18 17.58
CA LYS A 59 0.26 -24.42 16.98
C LYS A 59 -1.25 -24.39 16.77
N GLU A 60 -1.73 -25.30 15.93
CA GLU A 60 -3.16 -25.56 15.81
C GLU A 60 -3.77 -25.90 17.19
N GLY A 61 -4.97 -25.39 17.44
CA GLY A 61 -5.63 -25.45 18.74
C GLY A 61 -5.31 -24.29 19.69
N ASP A 62 -4.25 -23.52 19.46
CA ASP A 62 -3.99 -22.30 20.23
C ASP A 62 -5.01 -21.19 19.90
N LYS A 63 -5.11 -20.19 20.79
CA LYS A 63 -5.94 -19.00 20.57
C LYS A 63 -5.22 -17.98 19.68
N ARG A 64 -5.99 -17.27 18.86
CA ARG A 64 -5.54 -16.13 18.03
C ARG A 64 -4.65 -15.14 18.82
N ILE A 65 -5.06 -14.81 20.04
CA ILE A 65 -4.35 -13.86 20.92
C ILE A 65 -2.89 -14.29 21.15
N LYS A 66 -2.63 -15.60 21.27
CA LYS A 66 -1.27 -16.11 21.44
C LYS A 66 -0.45 -15.91 20.17
N ALA A 67 -1.04 -16.11 19.00
CA ALA A 67 -0.35 -15.87 17.74
C ALA A 67 0.01 -14.40 17.56
N GLU A 68 -0.91 -13.48 17.84
CA GLU A 68 -0.66 -12.03 17.75
C GLU A 68 0.36 -11.55 18.78
N ALA A 69 0.39 -12.14 19.98
CA ALA A 69 1.40 -11.82 20.99
C ALA A 69 2.82 -12.25 20.58
N VAL A 70 2.93 -13.27 19.72
CA VAL A 70 4.22 -13.85 19.29
C VAL A 70 4.67 -13.29 17.94
N LEU A 71 3.75 -13.14 16.98
CA LEU A 71 4.04 -12.68 15.60
C LEU A 71 3.77 -11.18 15.40
N GLY A 72 3.17 -10.51 16.39
CA GLY A 72 2.69 -9.15 16.23
C GLY A 72 1.46 -9.07 15.33
N THR A 73 1.23 -7.89 14.77
CA THR A 73 0.07 -7.59 13.93
C THR A 73 0.21 -8.28 12.56
N PRO A 74 -0.84 -8.93 12.04
CA PRO A 74 -0.78 -9.50 10.69
C PRO A 74 -0.68 -8.41 9.63
N SER A 75 0.01 -8.71 8.53
CA SER A 75 0.03 -7.86 7.33
C SER A 75 -1.33 -7.84 6.63
N VAL A 76 -2.10 -8.92 6.76
CA VAL A 76 -3.45 -9.06 6.21
C VAL A 76 -4.35 -9.75 7.23
N GLU A 77 -5.50 -9.15 7.48
CA GLU A 77 -6.58 -9.77 8.23
C GLU A 77 -7.86 -9.80 7.39
N LEU A 78 -8.36 -11.00 7.10
CA LEU A 78 -9.60 -11.24 6.37
C LEU A 78 -10.61 -11.90 7.29
N ASN A 79 -11.63 -11.14 7.67
CA ASN A 79 -12.73 -11.65 8.48
C ASN A 79 -13.79 -12.31 7.59
N THR A 80 -14.22 -13.51 7.98
CA THR A 80 -15.19 -14.34 7.26
C THR A 80 -16.32 -14.76 8.20
N GLN A 81 -17.40 -15.34 7.68
CA GLN A 81 -18.49 -15.85 8.53
C GLN A 81 -18.02 -17.01 9.44
N ASP A 82 -17.02 -17.77 9.02
CA ASP A 82 -16.52 -18.95 9.73
C ASP A 82 -15.37 -18.64 10.71
N GLY A 83 -14.90 -17.38 10.73
CA GLY A 83 -13.79 -16.93 11.56
C GLY A 83 -12.92 -15.91 10.82
N ALA A 84 -11.59 -16.10 10.82
CA ALA A 84 -10.66 -15.15 10.18
C ALA A 84 -9.48 -15.86 9.52
N VAL A 85 -8.89 -15.22 8.51
CA VAL A 85 -7.60 -15.61 7.94
C VAL A 85 -6.62 -14.49 8.20
N LEU A 86 -5.51 -14.82 8.86
CA LEU A 86 -4.45 -13.90 9.21
C LEU A 86 -3.18 -14.27 8.44
N GLU A 87 -2.55 -13.32 7.77
CA GLU A 87 -1.31 -13.53 7.03
C GLU A 87 -0.25 -12.52 7.46
N TRP A 88 0.93 -13.03 7.80
CA TRP A 88 2.16 -12.25 8.03
C TRP A 88 3.08 -12.49 6.84
N TYR A 89 3.45 -11.44 6.13
CA TYR A 89 4.47 -11.51 5.08
C TYR A 89 5.81 -11.05 5.65
N LEU A 90 6.87 -11.78 5.31
CA LEU A 90 8.14 -11.71 6.01
C LEU A 90 9.31 -11.46 5.04
N VAL A 91 10.32 -10.74 5.52
CA VAL A 91 11.58 -10.53 4.81
C VAL A 91 12.74 -10.92 5.72
N SER A 92 13.68 -11.72 5.23
CA SER A 92 14.87 -12.11 6.01
C SER A 92 15.71 -10.89 6.38
N THR A 93 16.11 -10.81 7.64
CA THR A 93 17.10 -9.82 8.09
C THR A 93 18.50 -10.25 7.66
N ASP A 94 19.38 -9.29 7.41
CA ASP A 94 20.77 -9.51 7.00
C ASP A 94 21.74 -9.69 8.18
N TYR A 95 21.36 -9.22 9.38
CA TYR A 95 22.19 -9.26 10.59
C TYR A 95 22.03 -10.51 11.44
N GLN A 96 20.95 -11.29 11.26
CA GLN A 96 20.73 -12.49 12.06
C GLN A 96 20.12 -13.62 11.23
N LYS A 97 20.74 -14.81 11.31
CA LYS A 97 20.23 -16.01 10.64
C LYS A 97 18.86 -16.42 11.20
N ASN A 98 17.98 -16.90 10.32
CA ASN A 98 16.63 -17.39 10.66
C ASN A 98 15.75 -16.34 11.38
N SER A 99 16.02 -15.06 11.10
CA SER A 99 15.31 -13.90 11.61
C SER A 99 14.68 -13.13 10.45
N TYR A 100 13.47 -12.61 10.67
CA TYR A 100 12.63 -11.99 9.67
C TYR A 100 11.96 -10.75 10.22
N LYS A 101 11.65 -9.78 9.35
CA LYS A 101 10.80 -8.63 9.65
C LYS A 101 9.44 -8.80 9.01
N THR A 102 8.40 -8.42 9.73
CA THR A 102 7.03 -8.40 9.22
C THR A 102 6.80 -7.18 8.36
N LEU A 103 6.30 -7.39 7.15
CA LEU A 103 5.82 -6.34 6.28
C LEU A 103 4.53 -5.76 6.86
N ALA A 104 4.40 -4.44 6.84
CA ALA A 104 3.18 -3.75 7.26
C ALA A 104 1.98 -4.17 6.41
N GLU A 105 2.20 -4.40 5.12
CA GLU A 105 1.17 -4.78 4.15
C GLU A 105 1.58 -6.00 3.33
N ARG A 106 0.61 -6.57 2.63
CA ARG A 106 0.86 -7.62 1.63
C ARG A 106 1.80 -7.10 0.53
N PRO A 107 2.85 -7.86 0.14
CA PRO A 107 3.70 -7.46 -0.96
C PRO A 107 2.89 -7.43 -2.28
N ALA A 108 3.26 -6.50 -3.17
CA ALA A 108 2.59 -6.32 -4.46
C ALA A 108 2.64 -7.57 -5.35
N THR A 109 3.62 -8.45 -5.16
CA THR A 109 3.74 -9.71 -5.88
C THR A 109 4.08 -10.81 -4.89
N VAL A 110 3.30 -11.89 -4.91
CA VAL A 110 3.56 -13.11 -4.14
C VAL A 110 4.12 -14.15 -5.10
N THR A 111 5.41 -14.42 -4.95
CA THR A 111 6.16 -15.45 -5.68
C THR A 111 6.33 -16.69 -4.83
N GLU A 112 6.87 -17.76 -5.41
CA GLU A 112 7.17 -18.98 -4.64
C GLU A 112 8.11 -18.68 -3.48
N ASP A 113 9.11 -17.81 -3.63
CA ASP A 113 10.09 -17.48 -2.58
C ASP A 113 9.56 -16.53 -1.50
N THR A 114 8.32 -16.06 -1.64
CA THR A 114 7.70 -15.18 -0.65
C THR A 114 7.56 -15.92 0.68
N LYS A 115 8.10 -15.31 1.73
CA LYS A 115 8.04 -15.85 3.09
C LYS A 115 6.77 -15.37 3.75
N PHE A 116 6.04 -16.30 4.35
CA PHE A 116 4.78 -15.99 4.99
C PHE A 116 4.46 -16.96 6.12
N ILE A 117 3.59 -16.50 7.02
CA ILE A 117 2.87 -17.32 7.98
C ILE A 117 1.39 -17.02 7.77
N LYS A 118 0.58 -18.07 7.60
CA LYS A 118 -0.86 -17.99 7.40
C LYS A 118 -1.57 -18.82 8.44
N LEU A 119 -2.50 -18.20 9.15
CA LEU A 119 -3.34 -18.84 10.14
C LEU A 119 -4.79 -18.75 9.71
N THR A 120 -5.49 -19.89 9.74
CA THR A 120 -6.95 -19.93 9.64
C THR A 120 -7.52 -20.08 11.04
N ILE A 121 -8.33 -19.10 11.45
CA ILE A 121 -8.93 -18.96 12.77
C ILE A 121 -10.42 -19.29 12.65
N ASP A 122 -10.95 -20.09 13.57
CA ASP A 122 -12.40 -20.31 13.65
C ASP A 122 -13.15 -19.17 14.35
N LYS A 123 -14.47 -19.20 14.28
CA LYS A 123 -15.37 -18.27 14.99
C LYS A 123 -15.18 -18.19 16.51
N LYS A 124 -14.49 -19.15 17.13
CA LYS A 124 -14.16 -19.15 18.57
C LYS A 124 -12.77 -18.59 18.85
N GLY A 125 -12.10 -18.06 17.84
CA GLY A 125 -10.75 -17.51 17.93
C GLY A 125 -9.67 -18.57 18.08
N VAL A 126 -9.90 -19.81 17.62
CA VAL A 126 -8.95 -20.93 17.70
C VAL A 126 -8.30 -21.17 16.35
N ILE A 127 -6.98 -21.38 16.33
CA ILE A 127 -6.23 -21.73 15.13
C ILE A 127 -6.63 -23.12 14.67
N LYS A 128 -7.20 -23.21 13.47
CA LYS A 128 -7.60 -24.47 12.82
C LYS A 128 -6.55 -25.03 11.89
N LYS A 129 -5.82 -24.14 11.23
CA LYS A 129 -4.81 -24.50 10.24
C LYS A 129 -3.68 -23.49 10.28
N MET A 130 -2.45 -23.99 10.22
CA MET A 130 -1.25 -23.17 10.11
C MET A 130 -0.45 -23.59 8.88
N GLU A 131 -0.10 -22.61 8.04
CA GLU A 131 0.70 -22.80 6.82
C GLU A 131 1.83 -21.76 6.82
N TYR A 132 3.06 -22.17 6.57
CA TYR A 132 4.18 -21.23 6.54
C TYR A 132 5.30 -21.64 5.57
N LYS A 133 6.00 -20.62 5.07
CA LYS A 133 7.26 -20.74 4.33
C LYS A 133 8.20 -19.65 4.86
N LEU A 134 9.34 -20.05 5.42
CA LEU A 134 10.34 -19.16 6.03
C LEU A 134 11.67 -19.25 5.30
#